data_AF-A0A9D5DTT2-F1
#
_entry.id   AF-A0A9D5DTT2-F1
#
_cell.length_a   1.000
_cell.length_b   1.000
_cell.length_c   1.000
_cell.angle_alpha   90.00
_cell.angle_beta   90.00
_cell.angle_gamma   90.00
#
_symmetry.space_group_name_H-M   'P 1'
#
loop_
_entity.id
_entity.type
_entity.pdbx_description
1 polymer ?
#
loop_
_entity_poly.entity_id
_entity_poly.type
_entity_poly.pdbx_seq_one_letter_code
_entity_poly.pdbx_strand_id
1 'polypeptide(L)'
;MKRYRWTLGVFASIFIILLGFVIPINHGASSDERVVVDYTLNLYSTPDCFDTAGFTNNIDEATYGDVEDHVRFLPESNCTALELKTTKGPLWYAWFL
;
A
#
# COMPACT_ATOMS: atom_id res chain seq x y z
N MET A 1 -23.52 -28.84 -31.71
CA MET A 1 -23.39 -27.93 -30.53
C MET A 1 -22.36 -28.37 -29.47
N LYS A 2 -22.06 -29.67 -29.27
CA LYS A 2 -21.08 -30.13 -28.26
C LYS A 2 -19.62 -29.70 -28.52
N ARG A 3 -19.19 -29.56 -29.79
CA ARG A 3 -17.80 -29.23 -30.16
C ARG A 3 -17.33 -27.85 -29.69
N TYR A 4 -18.22 -26.85 -29.70
CA TYR A 4 -17.89 -25.48 -29.29
C TYR A 4 -17.95 -25.26 -27.77
N ARG A 5 -18.57 -26.16 -27.00
CA ARG A 5 -18.65 -26.01 -25.53
C ARG A 5 -17.27 -26.06 -24.87
N TRP A 6 -16.36 -26.86 -25.42
CA TRP A 6 -15.01 -26.97 -24.89
C TRP A 6 -14.17 -25.74 -25.26
N THR A 7 -14.24 -25.28 -26.51
CA THR A 7 -13.55 -24.05 -26.94
C THR A 7 -14.05 -22.82 -26.19
N LEU A 8 -15.36 -22.72 -25.94
CA LEU A 8 -15.95 -21.62 -25.17
C LEU A 8 -15.46 -21.62 -23.71
N GLY A 9 -15.32 -22.80 -23.10
CA GLY A 9 -14.77 -22.93 -21.74
C GLY A 9 -13.30 -22.53 -21.66
N VAL A 10 -12.50 -22.91 -22.66
CA VAL A 10 -11.07 -22.51 -22.74
C VAL A 10 -10.95 -20.99 -22.91
N PHE A 11 -11.74 -20.39 -23.81
CA PHE A 11 -11.76 -18.94 -23.98
C PHE A 11 -12.20 -18.20 -22.71
N ALA A 12 -13.22 -18.69 -22.01
CA ALA A 12 -13.67 -18.10 -20.75
C ALA A 12 -12.59 -18.17 -19.67
N SER A 13 -11.86 -19.28 -19.57
CA SER A 13 -10.75 -19.43 -18.60
C SER A 13 -9.59 -18.49 -18.91
N ILE A 14 -9.18 -18.38 -20.17
CA ILE A 14 -8.15 -17.43 -20.60
C ILE A 14 -8.57 -15.99 -20.28
N PHE A 15 -9.84 -15.66 -20.52
CA PHE A 15 -10.37 -14.33 -20.25
C PHE A 15 -10.30 -13.96 -18.76
N ILE A 16 -10.65 -14.89 -17.86
CA ILE A 16 -10.55 -14.67 -16.41
C ILE A 16 -9.09 -14.44 -15.99
N ILE A 17 -8.15 -15.21 -16.55
CA ILE A 17 -6.72 -15.04 -16.25
C ILE A 17 -6.23 -13.66 -16.69
N LEU A 18 -6.62 -13.22 -17.89
CA LEU A 18 -6.28 -11.90 -18.41
C LEU A 18 -6.86 -10.76 -17.57
N LEU A 19 -8.07 -10.90 -17.04
CA LEU A 19 -8.66 -9.90 -16.14
C LEU A 19 -7.83 -9.68 -14.87
N GLY A 20 -7.19 -10.72 -14.33
CA GLY A 20 -6.29 -10.57 -13.18
C GLY A 20 -5.02 -9.75 -13.46
N PHE A 21 -4.65 -9.53 -14.72
CA PHE A 21 -3.56 -8.61 -15.08
C PHE A 21 -4.02 -7.16 -15.23
N VAL A 22 -5.33 -6.93 -15.33
CA VAL A 22 -5.90 -5.59 -15.55
C VAL A 22 -6.38 -4.94 -14.26
N ILE A 23 -6.87 -5.73 -13.30
CA ILE A 23 -7.37 -5.20 -12.02
C ILE A 23 -6.17 -4.73 -11.18
N PRO A 24 -6.04 -3.40 -10.94
CA PRO A 24 -4.99 -2.86 -10.11
C PRO A 24 -5.35 -3.09 -8.64
N ILE A 25 -4.40 -3.58 -7.87
CA ILE A 25 -4.49 -3.65 -6.41
C ILE A 25 -3.32 -2.88 -5.81
N ASN A 26 -3.56 -2.30 -4.64
CA ASN A 26 -2.53 -1.60 -3.89
C ASN A 26 -1.68 -2.65 -3.15
N HIS A 27 -0.38 -2.63 -3.39
CA HIS A 27 0.62 -3.42 -2.68
C HIS A 27 1.51 -2.47 -1.88
N GLY A 28 1.80 -2.78 -0.62
CA GLY A 28 2.65 -1.93 0.22
C GLY A 28 2.08 -1.79 1.62
N ALA A 29 2.36 -0.64 2.24
CA ALA A 29 1.94 -0.35 3.60
C ALA A 29 0.43 -0.46 3.77
N SER A 30 0.01 -1.11 4.84
CA SER A 30 -1.41 -1.23 5.16
C SER A 30 -1.90 0.09 5.76
N SER A 31 -3.19 0.41 5.58
CA SER A 31 -3.79 1.58 6.25
C SER A 31 -3.65 1.49 7.76
N ASP A 32 -3.62 0.28 8.30
CA ASP A 32 -3.58 0.01 9.74
C ASP A 32 -2.14 -0.06 10.27
N GLU A 33 -1.15 0.24 9.44
CA GLU A 33 0.24 0.24 9.82
C GLU A 33 0.54 1.33 10.85
N ARG A 34 1.19 0.97 11.95
CA ARG A 34 1.47 1.88 13.05
C ARG A 34 2.51 2.90 12.62
N VAL A 35 2.20 4.18 12.84
CA VAL A 35 3.13 5.29 12.63
C VAL A 35 3.17 6.19 13.86
N VAL A 36 4.27 6.90 14.02
CA VAL A 36 4.45 7.92 15.06
C VAL A 36 4.36 9.29 14.42
N VAL A 37 3.57 10.19 14.99
CA VAL A 37 3.29 11.52 14.46
C VAL A 37 3.79 12.57 15.43
N ASP A 38 4.44 13.61 14.92
CA ASP A 38 4.77 14.83 15.64
C ASP A 38 3.86 15.97 15.18
N TYR A 39 3.04 16.50 16.11
CA TYR A 39 2.11 17.58 15.82
C TYR A 39 2.74 18.98 15.81
N THR A 40 3.93 19.15 16.37
CA THR A 40 4.70 20.40 16.31
C THR A 40 5.31 20.58 14.93
N LEU A 41 5.97 19.53 14.43
CA LEU A 41 6.64 19.56 13.13
C LEU A 41 5.71 19.21 11.97
N ASN A 42 4.56 18.60 12.28
CA ASN A 42 3.64 18.02 11.30
C ASN A 42 4.33 16.97 10.43
N LEU A 43 5.10 16.09 11.09
CA LEU A 43 5.81 15.00 10.45
C LEU A 43 5.33 13.66 10.99
N TYR A 44 5.42 12.61 10.19
CA TYR A 44 5.20 11.25 10.63
C TYR A 44 6.41 10.36 10.30
N SER A 45 6.60 9.32 11.10
CA SER A 45 7.67 8.35 10.95
C SER A 45 7.13 6.95 11.17
N THR A 46 7.69 5.97 10.47
CA THR A 46 7.55 4.57 10.87
C THR A 46 8.32 4.34 12.18
N PRO A 47 7.95 3.32 12.98
CA PRO A 47 8.64 2.98 14.22
C PRO A 47 10.13 2.72 14.01
N ASP A 48 10.49 2.11 12.87
CA ASP A 48 11.87 1.77 12.53
C ASP A 48 12.73 3.00 12.21
N CYS A 49 12.12 4.09 11.74
CA CYS A 49 12.80 5.34 11.40
C CYS A 49 12.74 6.39 12.53
N PHE A 50 12.08 6.10 13.66
CA PHE A 50 11.81 7.06 14.74
C PHE A 50 13.07 7.64 15.39
N ASP A 51 14.10 6.81 15.61
CA ASP A 51 15.32 7.25 16.30
C ASP A 51 16.10 8.32 15.53
N THR A 52 15.92 8.37 14.21
CA THR A 52 16.53 9.38 13.34
C THR A 52 15.62 10.58 13.09
N ALA A 53 14.37 10.54 13.55
CA ALA A 53 13.31 11.46 13.14
C ALA A 53 13.41 12.86 13.76
N GLY A 54 14.20 13.02 14.83
CA GLY A 54 14.38 14.32 15.50
C GLY A 54 13.09 14.91 16.06
N PHE A 55 12.11 14.06 16.40
CA PHE A 55 10.80 14.49 16.91
C PHE A 55 10.91 15.24 18.24
N THR A 56 9.95 16.13 18.44
CA THR A 56 9.70 16.85 19.69
C THR A 56 8.96 15.97 20.69
N ASN A 57 8.72 16.48 21.90
CA ASN A 57 7.93 15.77 22.91
C ASN A 57 6.40 15.89 22.69
N ASN A 58 5.97 16.36 21.52
CA ASN A 58 4.55 16.47 21.13
C ASN A 58 4.21 15.40 20.09
N ILE A 59 4.44 14.15 20.49
CA ILE A 59 4.28 12.97 19.65
C ILE A 59 3.10 12.11 20.10
N ASP A 60 2.51 11.40 19.14
CA ASP A 60 1.45 10.42 19.38
C ASP A 60 1.55 9.28 18.36
N GLU A 61 0.83 8.20 18.61
CA GLU A 61 0.74 7.06 17.71
C GLU A 61 -0.55 7.14 16.89
N ALA A 62 -0.45 6.90 15.59
CA ALA A 62 -1.58 6.87 14.68
C ALA A 62 -1.41 5.71 13.69
N THR A 63 -2.38 5.55 12.79
CA THR A 63 -2.25 4.62 11.67
C THR A 63 -1.82 5.36 10.40
N TYR A 64 -1.15 4.67 9.49
CA TYR A 64 -0.72 5.24 8.21
C TYR A 64 -1.91 5.79 7.41
N GLY A 65 -3.05 5.11 7.45
CA GLY A 65 -4.30 5.58 6.84
C GLY A 65 -4.76 6.91 7.44
N ASP A 66 -4.69 7.06 8.77
CA ASP A 66 -5.06 8.31 9.43
C ASP A 66 -4.19 9.47 8.97
N VAL A 67 -2.86 9.30 8.83
CA VAL A 67 -1.98 10.39 8.36
C VAL A 67 -2.02 10.59 6.85
N GLU A 68 -2.21 9.55 6.04
CA GLU A 68 -2.32 9.66 4.58
C GLU A 68 -3.58 10.46 4.18
N ASP A 69 -4.66 10.31 4.93
CA ASP A 69 -5.89 11.11 4.74
C ASP A 69 -5.70 12.59 5.12
N HIS A 70 -4.70 12.90 5.94
CA HIS A 70 -4.39 14.25 6.41
C HIS A 70 -3.22 14.86 5.65
N VAL A 71 -3.51 15.70 4.65
CA VAL A 71 -2.53 16.45 3.82
C VAL A 71 -1.54 17.32 4.62
N ARG A 72 -1.76 17.49 5.93
CA ARG A 72 -0.90 18.27 6.81
C ARG A 72 0.40 17.55 7.20
N PHE A 73 0.40 16.22 7.26
CA PHE A 73 1.56 15.47 7.75
C PHE A 73 2.44 15.02 6.59
N LEU A 74 3.74 15.28 6.70
CA LEU A 74 4.74 14.84 5.72
C LEU A 74 5.60 13.72 6.31
N PRO A 75 6.12 12.80 5.48
CA PRO A 75 7.09 11.84 5.97
C PRO A 75 8.32 12.60 6.47
N GLU A 76 8.80 12.23 7.66
CA GLU A 76 9.95 12.90 8.28
C GLU A 76 11.21 12.82 7.41
N SER A 77 11.46 11.63 6.83
CA SER A 77 12.63 11.38 5.98
C SER A 77 12.33 10.37 4.89
N ASN A 78 13.36 10.13 4.06
CA ASN A 78 13.31 9.13 3.00
C ASN A 78 13.18 7.70 3.56
N CYS A 79 13.57 7.45 4.82
CA CYS A 79 13.41 6.16 5.49
C CYS A 79 11.92 5.79 5.55
N THR A 80 11.13 6.65 6.17
CA THR A 80 9.67 6.54 6.29
C THR A 80 8.99 6.47 4.92
N ALA A 81 9.40 7.32 3.97
CA ALA A 81 8.79 7.37 2.64
C ALA A 81 9.05 6.10 1.80
N LEU A 82 10.17 5.41 2.02
CA LEU A 82 10.49 4.17 1.33
C LEU A 82 9.74 2.99 1.94
N GLU A 83 9.63 2.95 3.25
CA GLU A 83 8.94 1.90 3.99
C GLU A 83 7.43 1.92 3.70
N LEU A 84 6.83 3.11 3.70
CA LEU A 84 5.39 3.29 3.47
C LEU A 84 5.00 3.40 1.99
N LYS A 85 5.92 3.09 1.07
CA LYS A 85 5.68 3.27 -0.37
C LYS A 85 4.69 2.26 -0.93
N THR A 86 3.44 2.69 -1.12
CA THR A 86 2.43 1.90 -1.82
C THR A 86 2.71 1.84 -3.32
N THR A 87 2.90 0.63 -3.84
CA THR A 87 3.06 0.32 -5.27
C THR A 87 1.77 -0.28 -5.82
N LYS A 88 1.26 0.25 -6.93
CA LYS A 88 0.08 -0.31 -7.61
C LYS A 88 0.53 -1.39 -8.59
N GLY A 89 0.02 -2.61 -8.42
CA GLY A 89 0.37 -3.74 -9.28
C GLY A 89 -0.86 -4.59 -9.66
N PRO A 90 -0.75 -5.43 -10.69
CA PRO A 90 -1.83 -6.33 -11.06
C PRO A 90 -2.13 -7.35 -9.95
N LEU A 91 -3.34 -7.89 -9.92
CA LEU A 91 -3.77 -8.92 -8.95
C LEU A 91 -2.78 -10.08 -8.85
N TRP A 92 -2.23 -10.52 -9.98
CA TRP A 92 -1.25 -11.60 -10.01
C TRP A 92 0.05 -11.27 -9.28
N TYR A 93 0.43 -9.99 -9.16
CA TYR A 93 1.62 -9.58 -8.41
C TYR A 93 1.48 -9.87 -6.90
N ALA A 94 0.26 -9.89 -6.34
CA ALA A 94 0.01 -10.25 -4.93
C ALA A 94 0.37 -11.69 -4.59
N TRP A 95 0.21 -12.56 -5.58
CA TRP A 95 0.16 -14.00 -5.36
C TRP A 95 1.53 -14.66 -5.56
N PHE A 96 2.47 -13.93 -6.19
CA PHE A 96 3.81 -14.41 -6.52
C PHE A 96 4.95 -13.67 -5.77
N LEU A 97 4.62 -12.71 -4.89
CA LEU A 97 5.53 -12.04 -3.94
C LEU A 97 5.28 -12.58 -2.53
#